data_AF-A0AAD9XT47-F1
#
_entry.id   AF-A0AAD9XT47-F1
#
_cell.length_a   1.000
_cell.length_b   1.000
_cell.length_c   1.000
_cell.angle_alpha   90.00
_cell.angle_beta   90.00
_cell.angle_gamma   90.00
#
_symmetry.space_group_name_H-M   'P 1'
#
loop_
_entity.id
_entity.type
_entity.pdbx_description
1 polymer ?
#
loop_
_entity_poly.entity_id
_entity_poly.type
_entity_poly.pdbx_seq_one_letter_code
_entity_poly.pdbx_strand_id
1 'polypeptide(L)' 'MTDIEQPFRPREKLLEKQKYFQNIHKHTYLKGRFDMITSVAIPAALAASALFLIVSVFLCYSLFSYLSRFLF' A
#
# COMPACT_ATOMS: atom_id res chain seq x y z
N MET A 1 14.07 -43.23 -16.91
CA MET A 1 13.04 -42.85 -15.94
C MET A 1 12.88 -41.34 -15.99
N THR A 2 11.71 -40.83 -16.38
CA THR A 2 11.36 -39.41 -16.19
C THR A 2 10.65 -39.31 -14.86
N ASP A 3 11.42 -39.05 -13.81
CA ASP A 3 10.88 -38.81 -12.48
C ASP A 3 10.19 -37.44 -12.50
N ILE A 4 8.88 -37.43 -12.74
CA ILE A 4 8.06 -36.22 -12.67
C ILE A 4 7.94 -35.88 -11.19
N GLU A 5 8.88 -35.06 -10.69
CA GLU A 5 8.87 -34.61 -9.30
C GLU A 5 7.55 -33.91 -8.99
N GLN A 6 6.80 -34.47 -8.04
CA GLN A 6 5.52 -33.92 -7.65
C GLN A 6 5.76 -32.60 -6.90
N PRO A 7 5.01 -31.53 -7.20
CA PRO A 7 5.22 -30.24 -6.56
C PRO A 7 5.13 -30.36 -5.03
N PHE A 8 5.97 -29.59 -4.31
CA PHE A 8 6.05 -29.57 -2.85
C PHE A 8 4.72 -29.28 -2.11
N ARG A 9 3.69 -28.81 -2.83
CA ARG A 9 2.35 -28.57 -2.30
C ARG A 9 1.30 -29.19 -3.24
N PRO A 10 0.25 -29.81 -2.69
CA PRO A 10 -0.86 -30.32 -3.48
C PRO A 10 -1.58 -29.17 -4.21
N ARG A 11 -1.98 -29.41 -5.46
CA ARG A 11 -2.63 -28.42 -6.33
C ARG A 11 -4.05 -28.06 -5.89
N GLU A 12 -4.68 -28.87 -5.06
CA GLU A 12 -6.04 -28.65 -4.52
C GLU A 12 -6.16 -27.29 -3.83
N LYS A 13 -5.19 -26.95 -2.97
CA LYS A 13 -5.16 -25.64 -2.27
C LYS A 13 -5.06 -24.46 -3.23
N LEU A 14 -4.39 -24.63 -4.38
CA LEU A 14 -4.29 -23.57 -5.39
C LEU A 14 -5.63 -23.40 -6.12
N LEU A 15 -6.29 -24.50 -6.47
CA LEU A 15 -7.62 -24.46 -7.11
C LEU A 15 -8.67 -23.79 -6.24
N GLU A 16 -8.65 -24.04 -4.92
CA GLU A 16 -9.53 -23.36 -3.97
C GLU A 16 -9.32 -21.84 -3.95
N LYS A 17 -8.06 -21.39 -3.89
CA LYS A 17 -7.73 -19.96 -3.94
C LYS A 17 -8.08 -19.34 -5.30
N GLN A 18 -7.85 -20.07 -6.40
CA GLN A 18 -8.23 -19.62 -7.75
C GLN A 18 -9.73 -19.42 -7.85
N LYS A 19 -10.56 -20.38 -7.43
CA LYS A 19 -12.02 -20.24 -7.40
C LYS A 19 -12.46 -19.05 -6.55
N TYR A 20 -11.87 -18.88 -5.36
CA TYR A 20 -12.15 -17.77 -4.46
C TYR A 20 -11.85 -16.40 -5.11
N PHE A 21 -10.65 -16.20 -5.66
CA PHE A 21 -10.24 -14.91 -6.24
C PHE A 21 -10.83 -14.63 -7.63
N GLN A 22 -11.28 -15.66 -8.35
CA GLN A 22 -11.98 -15.50 -9.64
C GLN A 22 -13.46 -15.15 -9.46
N ASN A 23 -14.10 -15.59 -8.37
CA ASN A 23 -15.49 -15.26 -8.08
C ASN A 23 -15.70 -13.82 -7.54
N ILE A 24 -14.61 -13.11 -7.21
CA ILE A 24 -14.68 -11.74 -6.69
C ILE A 24 -14.61 -10.75 -7.84
N HIS A 25 -15.72 -10.05 -8.08
CA HIS A 25 -15.83 -8.96 -9.07
C HIS A 25 -15.28 -7.64 -8.52
N LYS A 26 -13.99 -7.61 -8.14
CA LYS A 26 -13.27 -6.40 -7.72
C LYS A 26 -11.96 -6.28 -8.50
N HIS A 27 -11.43 -5.05 -8.58
CA HIS A 27 -10.09 -4.82 -9.11
C HIS A 27 -9.03 -5.60 -8.32
N THR A 28 -7.94 -5.98 -9.00
CA THR A 28 -6.92 -6.92 -8.51
C THR A 28 -6.39 -6.59 -7.11
N TYR A 29 -6.20 -5.32 -6.81
CA TYR A 29 -5.66 -4.82 -5.52
C TYR A 29 -6.71 -4.70 -4.39
N LEU A 30 -7.96 -5.13 -4.63
CA LEU A 30 -9.06 -5.08 -3.66
C LEU A 30 -9.75 -6.44 -3.47
N LYS A 31 -9.15 -7.53 -3.96
CA LYS A 31 -9.77 -8.85 -3.92
C LYS A 31 -9.76 -9.43 -2.51
N GLY A 32 -8.63 -9.35 -1.81
CA GLY A 32 -8.50 -9.79 -0.43
C GLY A 32 -8.85 -8.72 0.60
N ARG A 33 -9.26 -9.15 1.80
CA ARG A 33 -9.33 -8.27 2.98
C ARG A 33 -7.94 -7.73 3.35
N PHE A 34 -6.92 -8.56 3.20
CA PHE A 34 -5.53 -8.13 3.40
C PHE A 34 -5.11 -7.10 2.37
N ASP A 35 -5.49 -7.28 1.10
CA ASP A 35 -5.16 -6.34 0.02
C ASP A 35 -5.78 -4.96 0.25
N MET A 36 -6.96 -4.89 0.87
CA MET A 36 -7.57 -3.60 1.27
C MET A 36 -6.74 -2.87 2.33
N ILE A 37 -6.23 -3.59 3.33
CA ILE A 37 -5.41 -2.99 4.39
C ILE A 37 -4.06 -2.53 3.81
N THR A 38 -3.42 -3.37 3.00
CA THR A 38 -2.09 -3.09 2.44
C THR A 38 -2.12 -2.07 1.31
N SER A 39 -3.20 -2.00 0.54
CA SER A 39 -3.29 -1.10 -0.63
C SER A 39 -4.00 0.23 -0.32
N VAL A 40 -4.83 0.31 0.72
CA VAL A 40 -5.59 1.52 1.05
C VAL A 40 -5.13 2.11 2.38
N ALA A 41 -5.19 1.36 3.47
CA ALA A 41 -4.98 1.92 4.80
C ALA A 41 -3.52 2.34 5.04
N ILE A 42 -2.56 1.45 4.77
CA ILE A 42 -1.13 1.73 4.98
C ILE A 42 -0.66 2.88 4.06
N PRO A 43 -0.91 2.84 2.73
CA PRO A 43 -0.45 3.91 1.86
C PRO A 43 -1.13 5.24 2.16
N ALA A 44 -2.43 5.26 2.51
CA ALA A 44 -3.12 6.50 2.86
C ALA A 44 -2.60 7.13 4.16
N ALA A 45 -2.39 6.33 5.20
CA ALA A 45 -1.82 6.82 6.46
C ALA A 45 -0.39 7.35 6.27
N LEU A 46 0.41 6.65 5.46
CA LEU A 46 1.77 7.08 5.14
C LEU A 46 1.78 8.36 4.31
N ALA A 47 0.93 8.46 3.28
CA ALA A 47 0.81 9.66 2.46
C ALA A 47 0.32 10.87 3.29
N ALA A 48 -0.69 10.67 4.14
CA ALA A 48 -1.22 11.74 4.99
C ALA A 48 -0.17 12.26 5.98
N SER A 49 0.55 11.35 6.65
CA SER A 49 1.60 11.73 7.59
C SER A 49 2.79 12.41 6.89
N ALA A 50 3.22 11.89 5.74
CA ALA A 50 4.28 12.51 4.95
C ALA A 50 3.91 13.92 4.48
N LEU A 51 2.70 14.10 3.94
CA LEU A 51 2.20 15.41 3.50
C LEU A 51 2.10 16.39 4.66
N PHE A 52 1.59 15.95 5.81
CA PHE A 52 1.50 16.79 7.00
C PHE A 52 2.86 17.32 7.43
N LEU A 53 3.89 16.46 7.44
CA LEU A 53 5.25 16.86 7.81
C LEU A 53 5.86 17.85 6.81
N ILE A 54 5.70 17.61 5.51
CA ILE A 54 6.20 18.51 4.46
C ILE A 54 5.58 19.89 4.58
N VAL A 55 4.25 19.95 4.70
CA VAL A 55 3.51 21.21 4.82
C VAL A 55 3.92 21.96 6.09
N SER A 56 4.02 21.26 7.22
CA SER A 56 4.39 21.86 8.51
C SER A 56 5.79 22.49 8.47
N VAL A 57 6.77 21.80 7.86
CA VAL A 57 8.12 22.33 7.70
C VAL A 57 8.13 23.55 6.76
N PHE A 58 7.41 23.47 5.64
CA PHE A 58 7.36 24.56 4.67
C PHE A 58 6.73 25.84 5.24
N LEU A 59 5.65 25.72 6.03
CA LEU A 59 5.03 26.84 6.72
C LEU A 59 5.97 27.48 7.75
N CYS A 60 6.73 26.67 8.50
CA CYS A 60 7.71 27.18 9.46
C CYS A 60 8.85 27.94 8.78
N TYR A 61 9.41 27.38 7.70
CA TYR A 61 10.44 28.05 6.89
C TYR A 61 9.92 29.34 6.27
N SER A 62 8.71 29.31 5.70
CA SER A 62 8.10 30.49 5.08
C SER A 62 7.85 31.59 6.11
N LEU A 63 7.34 31.24 7.30
CA LEU A 63 7.10 32.20 8.39
C LEU A 63 8.41 32.78 8.93
N PHE A 64 9.44 31.96 9.15
CA PHE A 64 10.76 32.43 9.57
C PHE A 64 11.40 33.34 8.52
N SER A 65 11.30 32.98 7.23
CA SER A 65 11.78 33.82 6.13
C SER A 65 11.02 35.14 6.02
N TYR A 66 9.72 35.16 6.31
CA TYR A 66 8.94 36.39 6.32
C TYR A 66 9.32 37.29 7.50
N LEU A 67 9.48 36.70 8.69
CA LEU A 67 9.85 37.42 9.90
C LEU A 67 11.26 37.99 9.80
N SER A 68 12.22 37.22 9.27
CA SER A 68 13.60 37.68 9.07
C SER A 68 13.71 38.83 8.07
N ARG A 69 12.87 38.83 7.02
CA ARG A 69 12.80 39.89 6.00
C ARG A 69 12.04 41.14 6.46
N PHE A 70 11.31 41.04 7.56
CA PHE A 70 10.62 42.18 8.20
C PHE A 70 11.47 42.80 9.32
N LEU A 71 12.30 41.97 9.98
CA LEU A 71 13.14 42.38 11.11
C LEU A 71 14.51 42.95 10.68
N PHE A 72 14.94 42.73 9.44
CA PHE A 72 16.20 43.18 8.83
C PHE A 72 15.94 43.85 7.48
#